data_AF-A0A7V1PI62-F1
#
_entry.id   AF-A0A7V1PI62-F1
#
_cell.length_a   1.000
_cell.length_b   1.000
_cell.length_c   1.000
_cell.angle_alpha   90.00
_cell.angle_beta   90.00
_cell.angle_gamma   90.00
#
_symmetry.space_group_name_H-M   'P 1'
#
loop_
_entity.id
_entity.type
_entity.pdbx_description
1 polymer ?
#
loop_
_entity_poly.entity_id
_entity_poly.type
_entity_poly.pdbx_seq_one_letter_code
_entity_poly.pdbx_strand_id
1 'polypeptide(L)'
;MKNFRSFYHYRERILRLSILTLVLFSLGCVKARDYFSVKRGALRMNVVFPLGEGRASKNYIVVDDAVIDRGDTKKIVQRKLGKPSYIGITLEGWQFYRYEDKQIEIYFDNNRVVGFKRLEFQP
;
A
#
# COMPACT_ATOMS: atom_id res chain seq x y z
N MET A 1 -45.23 44.28 -12.59
CA MET A 1 -43.95 43.65 -13.00
C MET A 1 -43.14 43.13 -11.78
N LYS A 2 -43.69 42.21 -10.98
CA LYS A 2 -42.97 41.61 -9.82
C LYS A 2 -42.61 40.12 -10.01
N ASN A 3 -43.18 39.44 -11.00
CA ASN A 3 -43.00 38.00 -11.21
C ASN A 3 -41.71 37.60 -11.96
N PHE A 4 -41.03 38.51 -12.64
CA PHE A 4 -39.84 38.16 -13.42
C PHE A 4 -38.59 37.94 -12.55
N ARG A 5 -38.35 38.76 -11.51
CA ARG A 5 -37.15 38.64 -10.65
C ARG A 5 -37.10 37.33 -9.85
N SER A 6 -38.25 36.81 -9.42
CA SER A 6 -38.33 35.53 -8.70
C SER A 6 -37.95 34.34 -9.60
N PHE A 7 -38.23 34.44 -10.90
CA PHE A 7 -37.95 33.37 -11.86
C PHE A 7 -36.44 33.25 -12.17
N TYR A 8 -35.72 34.38 -12.21
CA TYR A 8 -34.27 34.40 -12.43
C TYR A 8 -33.49 33.79 -11.26
N HIS A 9 -33.86 34.11 -10.01
CA HIS A 9 -33.23 33.48 -8.84
C HIS A 9 -33.51 31.99 -8.73
N TYR A 10 -34.69 31.53 -9.16
CA TYR A 10 -35.01 30.11 -9.23
C TYR A 10 -34.18 29.38 -10.29
N ARG A 11 -34.01 29.98 -11.48
CA ARG A 11 -33.14 29.47 -12.55
C ARG A 11 -31.68 29.39 -12.12
N GLU A 12 -31.15 30.40 -11.43
CA GLU A 12 -29.76 30.39 -10.94
C GLU A 12 -29.54 29.33 -9.86
N ARG A 13 -30.52 29.11 -8.97
CA ARG A 13 -30.45 28.04 -7.96
C ARG A 13 -30.46 26.66 -8.61
N ILE A 14 -31.32 26.43 -9.61
CA ILE A 14 -31.36 25.18 -10.37
C ILE A 14 -30.04 24.96 -11.10
N LEU A 15 -29.49 26.01 -11.73
CA LEU A 15 -28.23 25.93 -12.46
C LEU A 15 -27.06 25.59 -11.53
N ARG A 16 -27.00 26.21 -10.35
CA ARG A 16 -25.98 25.90 -9.33
C ARG A 16 -26.13 24.49 -8.78
N LEU A 17 -27.35 24.03 -8.51
CA LEU A 17 -27.65 22.67 -8.06
C LEU A 17 -27.26 21.62 -9.11
N SER A 18 -27.53 21.89 -10.38
CA SER A 18 -27.16 21.00 -11.50
C SER A 18 -25.67 20.96 -11.78
N ILE A 19 -24.94 22.08 -11.60
CA ILE A 19 -23.47 22.08 -11.64
C ILE A 19 -22.89 21.29 -10.46
N LEU A 20 -23.43 21.49 -9.24
CA LEU A 20 -22.98 20.78 -8.05
C LEU A 20 -23.17 19.26 -8.17
N THR A 21 -24.34 18.80 -8.67
CA THR A 21 -24.57 17.37 -8.93
C THR A 21 -23.66 16.84 -10.03
N LEU A 22 -23.39 17.60 -11.09
CA LEU A 22 -22.47 17.20 -12.14
C LEU A 22 -21.03 17.01 -11.62
N VAL A 23 -20.56 17.90 -10.74
CA VAL A 23 -19.23 17.81 -10.11
C VAL A 23 -19.14 16.62 -9.14
N LEU A 24 -20.19 16.36 -8.36
CA LEU A 24 -20.23 15.20 -7.46
C LEU A 24 -20.25 13.88 -8.24
N PHE A 25 -20.97 13.82 -9.36
CA PHE A 25 -20.98 12.65 -10.24
C PHE A 25 -19.64 12.44 -10.96
N SER A 26 -18.96 13.51 -11.41
CA SER A 26 -17.67 13.37 -12.10
C SER A 26 -16.55 12.94 -11.14
N LEU A 27 -16.58 13.34 -9.88
CA LEU A 27 -15.60 12.91 -8.87
C LEU A 27 -15.85 11.47 -8.37
N GLY A 28 -17.10 11.02 -8.33
CA GLY A 28 -17.47 9.67 -7.90
C GLY A 28 -17.39 8.59 -8.99
N CYS A 29 -17.75 8.92 -10.23
CA CYS A 29 -17.87 7.93 -11.32
C CYS A 29 -16.54 7.48 -11.95
N VAL A 30 -15.44 8.23 -11.76
CA VAL A 30 -14.15 7.88 -12.38
C VAL A 30 -13.56 6.59 -11.77
N LYS A 31 -13.81 6.31 -10.48
CA LYS A 31 -13.29 5.09 -9.83
C LYS A 31 -14.01 3.82 -10.27
N ALA A 32 -15.30 3.88 -10.61
CA ALA A 32 -16.06 2.68 -11.00
C ALA A 32 -15.56 2.07 -12.33
N ARG A 33 -15.01 2.90 -13.23
CA ARG A 33 -14.49 2.44 -14.53
C ARG A 33 -13.28 1.50 -14.39
N ASP A 34 -12.51 1.62 -13.30
CA ASP A 34 -11.35 0.75 -13.07
C ASP A 34 -11.75 -0.65 -12.57
N TYR A 35 -12.97 -0.81 -12.04
CA TYR A 35 -13.45 -2.09 -11.49
C TYR A 35 -14.29 -2.91 -12.46
N PHE A 36 -14.79 -2.29 -13.53
CA PHE A 36 -15.62 -2.95 -14.54
C PHE A 36 -14.92 -2.97 -15.89
N SER A 37 -14.55 -4.16 -16.37
CA SER A 37 -14.14 -4.35 -17.77
C SER A 37 -15.10 -5.30 -18.47
N VAL A 38 -15.45 -4.97 -19.71
CA VAL A 38 -16.31 -5.80 -20.55
C VAL A 38 -15.45 -6.40 -21.65
N LYS A 39 -15.36 -7.74 -21.68
CA LYS A 39 -14.71 -8.47 -22.77
C LYS A 39 -15.67 -9.56 -23.25
N ARG A 40 -16.06 -9.48 -24.53
CA ARG A 40 -16.93 -10.46 -25.23
C ARG A 40 -18.28 -10.73 -24.54
N GLY A 41 -19.01 -9.66 -24.18
CA GLY A 41 -20.38 -9.79 -23.65
C GLY A 41 -20.51 -10.28 -22.21
N ALA A 42 -19.38 -10.56 -21.53
CA ALA A 42 -19.36 -10.88 -20.11
C ALA A 42 -18.94 -9.65 -19.29
N LEU A 43 -19.75 -9.32 -18.29
CA LEU A 43 -19.51 -8.22 -17.36
C LEU A 43 -18.58 -8.74 -16.25
N ARG A 44 -17.30 -8.31 -16.29
CA ARG A 44 -16.30 -8.75 -15.32
C ARG A 44 -16.13 -7.68 -14.25
N MET A 45 -16.65 -7.96 -13.05
CA MET A 45 -16.42 -7.15 -11.87
C MET A 45 -15.13 -7.64 -11.19
N ASN A 46 -14.07 -6.85 -11.25
CA ASN A 46 -12.86 -7.10 -10.49
C ASN A 46 -13.08 -6.60 -9.06
N VAL A 47 -13.66 -7.42 -8.20
CA VAL A 47 -13.65 -7.13 -6.76
C VAL A 47 -12.25 -7.44 -6.24
N VAL A 48 -11.41 -6.41 -6.17
CA VAL A 48 -10.21 -6.49 -5.34
C VAL A 48 -10.71 -6.48 -3.90
N PHE A 49 -10.95 -7.65 -3.33
CA PHE A 49 -11.09 -7.78 -1.88
C PHE A 49 -9.68 -7.59 -1.31
N PRO A 50 -9.40 -6.50 -0.57
CA PRO A 50 -8.24 -6.52 0.31
C PRO A 50 -8.58 -7.49 1.45
N LEU A 51 -8.33 -8.79 1.24
CA LEU A 51 -8.36 -9.82 2.28
C LEU A 51 -7.20 -9.60 3.27
N GLY A 52 -7.15 -8.43 3.92
CA GLY A 52 -6.00 -8.01 4.70
C GLY A 52 -6.10 -6.70 5.49
N GLU A 53 -7.19 -5.93 5.44
CA GLU A 53 -7.33 -4.70 6.26
C GLU A 53 -7.56 -4.96 7.76
N GLY A 54 -7.28 -6.16 8.28
CA GLY A 54 -7.44 -6.52 9.70
C GLY A 54 -6.20 -7.12 10.36
N ARG A 55 -5.11 -7.36 9.62
CA ARG A 55 -3.84 -7.80 10.20
C ARG A 55 -2.80 -6.85 9.65
N ALA A 56 -2.52 -5.77 10.38
CA ALA A 56 -1.39 -4.90 10.07
C ALA A 56 -0.22 -5.80 9.65
N SER A 57 0.19 -5.72 8.39
CA SER A 57 1.41 -6.34 7.90
C SER A 57 2.45 -5.98 8.94
N LYS A 58 2.84 -6.95 9.79
CA LYS A 58 3.70 -6.64 10.92
C LYS A 58 4.95 -6.06 10.30
N ASN A 59 5.16 -4.78 10.50
CA ASN A 59 6.33 -4.07 10.02
C ASN A 59 7.57 -4.47 10.83
N TYR A 60 7.55 -5.66 11.43
CA TYR A 60 8.58 -6.17 12.28
C TYR A 60 8.66 -7.69 12.18
N ILE A 61 9.85 -8.22 12.45
CA ILE A 61 10.09 -9.64 12.62
C ILE A 61 10.64 -9.88 14.01
N VAL A 62 10.18 -10.95 14.65
CA VAL A 62 10.72 -11.43 15.92
C VAL A 62 11.68 -12.57 15.62
N VAL A 63 12.91 -12.45 16.10
CA VAL A 63 14.00 -13.41 15.94
C VAL A 63 14.70 -13.54 17.29
N ASP A 64 14.71 -14.74 17.89
CA ASP A 64 15.34 -15.03 19.18
C ASP A 64 15.09 -13.95 20.25
N ASP A 65 13.81 -13.67 20.51
CA ASP A 65 13.32 -12.64 21.45
C ASP A 65 13.65 -11.17 21.10
N ALA A 66 14.37 -10.92 20.00
CA ALA A 66 14.60 -9.59 19.48
C ALA A 66 13.57 -9.20 18.42
N VAL A 67 13.01 -8.00 18.54
CA VAL A 67 12.11 -7.41 17.53
C VAL A 67 12.92 -6.53 16.59
N ILE A 68 12.87 -6.80 15.28
CA ILE A 68 13.46 -5.98 14.23
C ILE A 68 12.35 -5.28 13.47
N ASP A 69 12.34 -3.96 13.51
CA ASP A 69 11.33 -3.14 12.82
C ASP A 69 11.81 -2.74 11.42
N ARG A 70 10.87 -2.56 10.49
CA ARG A 70 11.12 -1.86 9.22
C ARG A 70 11.56 -0.45 9.54
N GLY A 71 12.60 0.01 8.86
CA GLY A 71 13.22 1.30 9.13
C GLY A 71 14.36 1.26 10.16
N ASP A 72 14.56 0.16 10.89
CA ASP A 72 15.73 -0.02 11.76
C ASP A 72 17.00 0.11 10.92
N THR A 73 18.04 0.70 11.52
CA THR A 73 19.33 0.82 10.86
C THR A 73 20.14 -0.46 10.99
N LYS A 74 21.09 -0.69 10.08
CA LYS A 74 22.01 -1.84 10.17
C LYS A 74 22.70 -1.95 11.53
N LYS A 75 23.06 -0.81 12.12
CA LYS A 75 23.69 -0.74 13.45
C LYS A 75 22.76 -1.26 14.55
N ILE A 76 21.46 -0.96 14.45
CA ILE A 76 20.46 -1.48 15.41
C ILE A 76 20.28 -2.98 15.20
N VAL A 77 20.17 -3.44 13.96
CA VAL A 77 20.04 -4.87 13.64
C VAL A 77 21.25 -5.66 14.15
N GLN A 78 22.47 -5.19 13.92
CA GLN A 78 23.68 -5.83 14.42
C GLN A 78 23.79 -5.82 15.95
N ARG A 79 23.26 -4.77 16.61
CA ARG A 79 23.20 -4.73 18.08
C ARG A 79 22.23 -5.77 18.64
N LYS A 80 21.10 -5.97 17.97
CA LYS A 80 20.04 -6.89 18.40
C LYS A 80 20.36 -8.35 18.08
N LEU A 81 20.86 -8.64 16.88
CA LEU A 81 21.07 -10.01 16.38
C LEU A 81 22.55 -10.46 16.38
N GLY A 82 23.47 -9.55 16.63
CA GLY A 82 24.90 -9.78 16.50
C GLY A 82 25.42 -9.63 15.08
N LYS A 83 26.62 -10.16 14.84
CA LYS A 83 27.28 -10.11 13.53
C LYS A 83 26.59 -11.08 12.55
N PRO A 84 26.26 -10.66 11.32
CA PRO A 84 25.69 -11.55 10.33
C PRO A 84 26.71 -12.57 9.83
N SER A 85 26.22 -13.75 9.44
CA SER A 85 27.01 -14.80 8.80
C SER A 85 27.50 -14.38 7.41
N TYR A 86 26.61 -13.73 6.64
CA TYR A 86 26.91 -13.28 5.28
C TYR A 86 26.34 -11.89 5.01
N ILE A 87 27.07 -11.12 4.20
CA ILE A 87 26.67 -9.79 3.74
C ILE A 87 26.78 -9.79 2.22
N GLY A 88 25.72 -9.35 1.55
CA GLY A 88 25.70 -9.28 0.09
C GLY A 88 24.85 -8.13 -0.44
N ILE A 89 24.75 -8.09 -1.76
CA ILE A 89 23.90 -7.16 -2.52
C ILE A 89 23.06 -8.01 -3.47
N THR A 90 21.76 -7.75 -3.56
CA THR A 90 20.86 -8.42 -4.50
C THR A 90 21.02 -7.81 -5.90
N LEU A 91 20.48 -8.47 -6.92
CA LEU A 91 20.51 -7.96 -8.31
C LEU A 91 19.72 -6.65 -8.46
N GLU A 92 18.73 -6.44 -7.59
CA GLU A 92 17.92 -5.22 -7.49
C GLU A 92 18.64 -4.08 -6.75
N GLY A 93 19.87 -4.29 -6.26
CA GLY A 93 20.69 -3.29 -5.60
C GLY A 93 20.49 -3.18 -4.09
N TRP A 94 19.66 -4.04 -3.48
CA TRP A 94 19.47 -4.02 -2.03
C TRP A 94 20.62 -4.73 -1.32
N GLN A 95 21.07 -4.17 -0.21
CA GLN A 95 22.05 -4.83 0.64
C GLN A 95 21.33 -5.81 1.57
N PHE A 96 21.91 -6.96 1.86
CA PHE A 96 21.29 -7.92 2.78
C PHE A 96 22.27 -8.49 3.79
N TYR A 97 21.75 -8.78 4.98
CA TYR A 97 22.42 -9.53 6.04
C TYR A 97 21.74 -10.87 6.21
N ARG A 98 22.52 -11.95 6.11
CA ARG A 98 22.05 -13.31 6.36
C ARG A 98 22.60 -13.81 7.69
N TYR A 99 21.71 -14.35 8.50
CA TYR A 99 21.97 -14.99 9.77
C TYR A 99 21.57 -16.46 9.62
N GLU A 100 22.54 -17.34 9.38
CA GLU A 100 22.28 -18.76 9.13
C GLU A 100 21.82 -19.48 10.40
N ASP A 101 22.40 -19.12 11.55
CA ASP A 101 22.01 -19.58 12.88
C ASP A 101 20.54 -19.29 13.19
N LYS A 102 20.04 -18.17 12.69
CA LYS A 102 18.67 -17.66 12.88
C LYS A 102 17.74 -17.93 11.70
N GLN A 103 18.25 -18.59 10.66
CA GLN A 103 17.54 -18.88 9.41
C GLN A 103 16.79 -17.66 8.84
N ILE A 104 17.43 -16.49 8.85
CA ILE A 104 16.81 -15.24 8.38
C ILE A 104 17.77 -14.43 7.51
N GLU A 105 17.20 -13.83 6.47
CA GLU A 105 17.83 -12.81 5.64
C GLU A 105 17.08 -11.49 5.81
N ILE A 106 17.81 -10.40 6.09
CA ILE A 106 17.27 -9.06 6.29
C ILE A 106 17.78 -8.15 5.18
N TYR A 107 16.87 -7.48 4.49
CA TYR A 107 17.18 -6.59 3.37
C TYR A 107 17.18 -5.13 3.82
N PHE A 108 18.11 -4.37 3.24
CA PHE A 108 18.36 -2.97 3.53
C PHE A 108 18.38 -2.16 2.24
N ASP A 109 17.69 -1.03 2.29
CA ASP A 109 17.85 0.06 1.35
C ASP A 109 18.25 1.32 2.12
N ASN A 110 19.24 2.07 1.62
CA ASN A 110 19.70 3.31 2.25
C ASN A 110 19.93 3.19 3.77
N ASN A 111 20.59 2.10 4.19
CA ASN A 111 20.88 1.78 5.60
C ASN A 111 19.65 1.49 6.49
N ARG A 112 18.47 1.22 5.92
CA ARG A 112 17.23 0.93 6.65
C ARG A 112 16.64 -0.41 6.25
N VAL A 113 16.09 -1.15 7.21
CA VAL A 113 15.39 -2.42 6.95
C VAL A 113 14.17 -2.16 6.08
N VAL A 114 14.14 -2.78 4.90
CA VAL A 114 12.99 -2.74 3.98
C VAL A 114 12.19 -4.04 4.00
N GLY A 115 12.83 -5.15 4.34
CA GLY A 115 12.18 -6.45 4.35
C GLY A 115 13.04 -7.53 4.99
N PHE A 116 12.45 -8.71 5.10
CA PHE A 116 13.08 -9.89 5.65
C PHE A 116 12.49 -11.14 4.99
N LYS A 117 13.29 -12.19 4.90
CA LYS A 117 12.91 -13.50 4.37
C LYS A 117 13.42 -14.57 5.32
N ARG A 118 12.55 -15.51 5.70
CA ARG A 118 12.99 -16.72 6.40
C ARG A 118 13.61 -17.68 5.39
N LEU A 119 14.75 -18.24 5.73
CA LEU A 119 15.39 -19.28 4.95
C LEU A 119 14.64 -20.58 5.27
N GLU A 120 13.80 -21.04 4.36
CA GLU A 120 13.24 -22.39 4.45
C GLU A 120 14.37 -23.37 4.15
N PHE A 121 14.72 -24.20 5.13
CA PHE A 121 15.64 -25.30 4.93
C PHE A 121 14.94 -26.33 4.04
N GLN A 122 15.37 -26.45 2.79
CA GLN A 122 15.06 -27.65 2.01
C GLN A 122 16.04 -28.74 2.45
N PRO A 123 15.55 -29.88 2.95
CA PRO A 123 16.39 -30.98 3.45
C PRO A 123 17.28 -31.58 2.36
#